data_AF-A0A728F2K8-F1
#
_entry.id   AF-A0A728F2K8-F1
#
_cell.length_a   1.000
_cell.length_b   1.000
_cell.length_c   1.000
_cell.angle_alpha   90.00
_cell.angle_beta   90.00
_cell.angle_gamma   90.00
#
_symmetry.space_group_name_H-M   'P 1'
#
loop_
_entity.id
_entity.type
_entity.pdbx_description
1 polymer ?
#
loop_
_entity_poly.entity_id
_entity_poly.type
_entity_poly.pdbx_seq_one_letter_code
_entity_poly.pdbx_strand_id
1 'polypeptide(L)'
;MPAVFAQEQRKARKEHKCCECGVIVKPGDHYTYSHGVWDGSGQSFKQCLDCAEVSNAAAAFVEDPEDGPAFTGLREWFMGYSCREFKGEELVKSFAADLNVEENKIRKVLRMEPANVPANSTGSDIR
;
A
#
# COMPACT_ATOMS: atom_id res chain seq x y z
N MET A 1 0.20 6.59 -19.31
CA MET A 1 0.64 5.17 -19.25
C MET A 1 2.12 5.06 -19.64
N PRO A 2 2.94 4.17 -19.04
CA PRO A 2 4.34 4.00 -19.44
C PRO A 2 4.50 3.34 -20.82
N ALA A 3 5.58 3.66 -21.52
CA ALA A 3 5.92 3.05 -22.81
C ALA A 3 6.36 1.58 -22.68
N VAL A 4 6.98 1.23 -21.54
CA VAL A 4 7.30 -0.14 -21.14
C VAL A 4 7.06 -0.27 -19.65
N PHE A 5 6.60 -1.44 -19.20
CA PHE A 5 6.35 -1.71 -17.79
C PHE A 5 6.63 -3.17 -17.46
N ALA A 6 7.29 -3.39 -16.33
CA ALA A 6 7.44 -4.71 -15.73
C ALA A 6 7.43 -4.62 -14.22
N GLN A 7 6.87 -5.65 -13.59
CA GLN A 7 6.73 -5.78 -12.15
C GLN A 7 7.09 -7.20 -11.71
N GLU A 8 7.84 -7.30 -10.62
CA GLU A 8 8.27 -8.57 -10.05
C GLU A 8 8.44 -8.46 -8.53
N GLN A 9 8.25 -9.58 -7.83
CA GLN A 9 8.59 -9.67 -6.42
C GLN A 9 10.05 -10.07 -6.24
N ARG A 10 10.77 -9.36 -5.38
CA ARG A 10 12.19 -9.57 -5.11
C ARG A 10 12.46 -9.68 -3.62
N LYS A 11 13.49 -10.45 -3.27
CA LYS A 11 14.07 -10.45 -1.92
C LYS A 11 15.09 -9.31 -1.80
N ALA A 12 14.93 -8.47 -0.78
CA ALA A 12 15.81 -7.33 -0.52
C ALA A 12 17.21 -7.82 -0.13
N ARG A 13 18.22 -7.24 -0.79
CA ARG A 13 19.65 -7.49 -0.48
C ARG A 13 20.27 -6.39 0.38
N LYS A 14 19.59 -5.24 0.45
CA LYS A 14 19.92 -4.07 1.27
C LYS A 14 18.60 -3.41 1.69
N GLU A 15 18.68 -2.48 2.63
CA GLU A 15 17.50 -1.73 3.05
C GLU A 15 16.91 -0.90 1.89
N HIS A 16 15.57 -0.90 1.85
CA HIS A 16 14.79 -0.09 0.93
C HIS A 16 13.67 0.60 1.67
N LYS A 17 13.31 1.81 1.24
CA LYS A 17 12.11 2.49 1.72
C LYS A 17 10.96 2.19 0.77
N CYS A 18 9.83 1.74 1.31
CA CYS A 18 8.58 1.63 0.55
C CYS A 18 8.17 3.02 0.04
N CYS A 19 7.86 3.13 -1.25
CA CYS A 19 7.54 4.41 -1.87
C CYS A 19 6.16 4.96 -1.49
N GLU A 20 5.27 4.16 -0.88
CA GLU A 20 3.95 4.60 -0.39
C GLU A 20 3.99 4.94 1.11
N CYS A 21 4.06 3.92 1.97
CA CYS A 21 3.97 4.08 3.42
C CYS A 21 5.28 4.54 4.07
N GLY A 22 6.41 4.45 3.36
CA GLY A 22 7.72 4.82 3.90
C GLY A 22 8.35 3.82 4.85
N VAL A 23 7.73 2.65 5.09
CA VAL A 23 8.33 1.59 5.92
C VAL A 23 9.65 1.11 5.34
N ILE A 24 10.59 0.73 6.21
CA ILE A 24 11.84 0.10 5.81
C ILE A 24 11.61 -1.38 5.53
N VAL A 25 11.90 -1.80 4.31
CA VAL A 25 12.04 -3.20 3.89
C VAL A 25 13.48 -3.61 4.20
N LYS A 26 13.66 -4.57 5.10
CA LYS A 26 14.98 -5.01 5.57
C LYS A 26 15.59 -6.04 4.62
N PRO A 27 16.93 -6.23 4.64
CA PRO A 27 17.55 -7.35 3.92
C PRO A 27 16.90 -8.67 4.33
N GLY A 28 16.49 -9.47 3.35
CA GLY A 28 15.77 -10.72 3.56
C GLY A 28 14.26 -10.63 3.36
N ASP A 29 13.67 -9.44 3.47
CA ASP A 29 12.24 -9.22 3.24
C ASP A 29 11.91 -9.24 1.74
N HIS A 30 10.67 -9.56 1.40
CA HIS A 30 10.16 -9.44 0.04
C HIS A 30 9.52 -8.08 -0.21
N TYR A 31 9.65 -7.58 -1.43
CA TYR A 31 9.03 -6.35 -1.90
C TYR A 31 8.70 -6.45 -3.38
N THR A 32 7.75 -5.64 -3.83
CA THR A 32 7.43 -5.51 -5.26
C THR A 32 8.31 -4.43 -5.87
N TYR A 33 9.02 -4.80 -6.93
CA TYR A 33 9.81 -3.90 -7.76
C TYR A 33 9.10 -3.65 -9.08
N SER A 34 8.74 -2.41 -9.33
CA SER A 34 8.09 -1.99 -10.57
C SER A 34 9.00 -1.02 -11.29
N HIS A 35 9.14 -1.16 -12.61
CA HIS A 35 9.96 -0.27 -13.42
C HIS A 35 9.34 -0.08 -14.80
N GLY A 36 9.65 1.07 -15.41
CA GLY A 36 9.08 1.46 -16.69
C GLY A 36 9.66 2.76 -17.20
N VAL A 37 9.17 3.20 -18.36
CA VAL A 37 9.55 4.47 -18.98
C VAL A 37 8.32 5.37 -19.07
N TRP A 38 8.37 6.50 -18.37
CA TRP A 38 7.36 7.55 -18.37
C TRP A 38 7.99 8.81 -18.94
N ASP A 39 7.34 9.46 -19.90
CA ASP A 39 7.80 10.71 -20.53
C ASP A 39 9.27 10.64 -21.02
N GLY A 40 9.62 9.49 -21.62
CA GLY A 40 10.98 9.22 -22.10
C GLY A 40 12.02 8.92 -21.02
N SER A 41 11.63 8.91 -19.74
CA SER A 41 12.52 8.71 -18.60
C SER A 41 12.23 7.39 -17.87
N GLY A 42 13.28 6.58 -17.68
CA GLY A 42 13.20 5.36 -16.90
C GLY A 42 13.02 5.65 -15.41
N GLN A 43 11.98 5.09 -14.78
CA GLN A 43 11.75 5.19 -13.34
C GLN A 43 11.57 3.80 -12.72
N SER A 44 11.76 3.70 -11.41
CA SER A 44 11.48 2.46 -10.68
C SER A 44 11.01 2.72 -9.25
N PHE A 45 10.15 1.84 -8.78
CA PHE A 45 9.44 1.97 -7.52
C PHE A 45 9.57 0.69 -6.70
N LYS A 46 9.57 0.83 -5.38
CA LYS A 46 9.73 -0.28 -4.43
C LYS A 46 8.60 -0.19 -3.43
N GLN A 47 7.71 -1.17 -3.42
CA GLN A 47 6.58 -1.23 -2.50
C GLN A 47 6.76 -2.43 -1.57
N CYS A 48 6.49 -2.26 -0.27
CA CYS A 48 6.30 -3.42 0.60
C CYS A 48 5.06 -4.19 0.13
N LEU A 49 4.96 -5.48 0.51
CA LEU A 49 3.89 -6.35 0.01
C LEU A 49 2.48 -5.80 0.33
N ASP A 50 2.27 -5.23 1.52
CA ASP A 50 0.98 -4.64 1.90
C ASP A 50 0.59 -3.48 0.98
N CYS A 51 1.51 -2.55 0.70
CA CYS A 51 1.22 -1.43 -0.18
C CYS A 51 1.07 -1.86 -1.64
N ALA A 52 1.81 -2.88 -2.07
CA ALA A 52 1.66 -3.44 -3.41
C ALA A 52 0.28 -4.08 -3.60
N GLU A 53 -0.21 -4.82 -2.60
CA GLU A 53 -1.56 -5.39 -2.62
C GLU A 53 -2.64 -4.31 -2.72
N VAL A 54 -2.57 -3.30 -1.85
CA VAL A 54 -3.53 -2.18 -1.87
C VAL A 54 -3.44 -1.39 -3.18
N SER A 55 -2.23 -1.12 -3.69
CA SER A 55 -2.03 -0.42 -4.96
C SER A 55 -2.61 -1.19 -6.15
N ASN A 56 -2.42 -2.51 -6.19
CA ASN A 56 -2.98 -3.35 -7.25
C ASN A 56 -4.51 -3.40 -7.18
N ALA A 57 -5.07 -3.51 -5.98
CA ALA A 57 -6.52 -3.51 -5.78
C ALA A 57 -7.14 -2.17 -6.19
N ALA A 58 -6.55 -1.04 -5.78
CA ALA A 58 -6.99 0.29 -6.18
C ALA A 58 -6.91 0.52 -7.69
N ALA A 59 -5.83 0.07 -8.34
CA ALA A 59 -5.70 0.15 -9.80
C ALA A 59 -6.72 -0.72 -10.56
N ALA A 60 -7.18 -1.83 -9.95
CA ALA A 60 -8.21 -2.69 -10.53
C ALA A 60 -9.65 -2.22 -10.22
N PHE A 61 -9.82 -1.36 -9.22
CA PHE A 61 -11.11 -0.84 -8.77
C PHE A 61 -11.65 0.28 -9.66
N VAL A 62 -10.76 1.07 -10.28
CA VAL A 62 -11.14 2.18 -11.16
C VAL A 62 -11.50 1.68 -12.56
N GLU A 63 -12.48 2.33 -13.20
CA GLU A 63 -12.86 2.02 -14.58
C GLU A 63 -11.86 2.60 -15.59
N ASP A 64 -11.47 3.86 -15.40
CA ASP A 64 -10.41 4.52 -16.16
C ASP A 64 -9.06 4.35 -15.43
N PRO A 65 -8.04 3.74 -16.08
CA PRO A 65 -6.71 3.63 -15.51
C PRO A 65 -6.07 4.98 -15.12
N GLU A 66 -6.52 6.11 -15.68
CA GLU A 66 -6.03 7.45 -15.31
C GLU A 66 -6.56 7.92 -13.94
N ASP A 67 -7.67 7.36 -13.47
CA ASP A 67 -8.25 7.66 -12.14
C ASP A 67 -7.59 6.85 -11.01
N GLY A 68 -6.74 5.88 -11.36
CA GLY A 68 -6.04 5.03 -10.41
C GLY A 68 -4.88 5.74 -9.69
N PRO A 69 -4.39 5.20 -8.57
CA PRO A 69 -3.26 5.79 -7.87
C PRO A 69 -1.97 5.64 -8.70
N ALA A 70 -1.25 6.74 -8.86
CA ALA A 70 0.14 6.70 -9.31
C ALA A 70 1.05 6.13 -8.21
N PHE A 71 2.20 5.58 -8.60
CA PHE A 71 3.26 5.26 -7.63
C PHE A 71 3.63 6.51 -6.83
N THR A 72 3.86 6.34 -5.53
CA THR A 72 4.09 7.42 -4.55
C THR A 72 2.87 8.28 -4.22
N GLY A 73 1.74 8.06 -4.90
CA GLY A 73 0.50 8.82 -4.76
C GLY A 73 -0.65 8.01 -4.17
N LEU A 74 -0.41 6.80 -3.67
CA LEU A 74 -1.49 5.92 -3.18
C LEU A 74 -2.23 6.54 -1.98
N ARG A 75 -1.49 7.24 -1.11
CA ARG A 75 -2.08 7.92 0.05
C ARG A 75 -2.94 9.10 -0.40
N GLU A 76 -2.43 9.89 -1.34
CA GLU A 76 -3.10 11.05 -1.91
C GLU A 76 -4.38 10.63 -2.63
N TRP A 77 -4.35 9.50 -3.34
CA TRP A 77 -5.52 8.91 -3.98
C TRP A 77 -6.64 8.63 -2.97
N PHE A 78 -6.35 7.90 -1.88
CA PHE A 78 -7.35 7.68 -0.82
C PHE A 78 -7.88 9.00 -0.23
N MET A 79 -6.98 9.95 0.02
CA MET A 79 -7.37 11.25 0.57
C MET A 79 -8.24 12.07 -0.39
N GLY A 80 -8.13 11.85 -1.70
CA GLY A 80 -8.99 12.48 -2.70
C GLY A 80 -10.47 12.18 -2.52
N TYR A 81 -10.81 11.04 -1.90
CA TYR A 81 -12.19 10.65 -1.59
C TYR A 81 -12.69 11.18 -0.24
N SER A 82 -11.81 11.80 0.55
CA SER A 82 -12.20 12.38 1.84
C SER A 82 -12.83 13.77 1.66
N CYS A 83 -13.98 14.00 2.29
CA CYS A 83 -14.56 15.34 2.43
C CYS A 83 -14.14 15.97 3.78
N ARG A 84 -14.37 17.28 3.95
CA ARG A 84 -13.93 18.05 5.14
C ARG A 84 -14.40 17.46 6.49
N GLU A 85 -15.51 16.73 6.48
CA GLU A 85 -16.12 16.13 7.68
C GLU A 85 -15.84 14.64 7.82
N PHE A 86 -15.13 14.05 6.86
CA PHE A 86 -14.95 12.62 6.74
C PHE A 86 -13.98 12.08 7.81
N LYS A 87 -14.42 11.08 8.58
CA LYS A 87 -13.59 10.44 9.61
C LYS A 87 -12.76 9.34 8.98
N GLY A 88 -11.43 9.35 9.17
CA GLY A 88 -10.52 8.36 8.57
C GLY A 88 -10.92 6.88 8.79
N GLU A 89 -11.58 6.57 9.91
CA GLU A 89 -12.12 5.23 10.20
C GLU A 89 -13.19 4.76 9.21
N GLU A 90 -14.08 5.65 8.78
CA GLU A 90 -15.11 5.33 7.79
C GLU A 90 -14.47 5.05 6.42
N LEU A 91 -13.33 5.71 6.13
CA LEU A 91 -12.59 5.59 4.86
C LEU A 91 -11.99 4.21 4.77
N VAL A 92 -11.29 3.84 5.84
CA VAL A 92 -10.62 2.55 5.95
C VAL A 92 -11.63 1.43 5.77
N LYS A 93 -12.79 1.52 6.43
CA LYS A 93 -13.83 0.49 6.34
C LYS A 93 -14.46 0.40 4.95
N SER A 94 -14.82 1.52 4.33
CA SER A 94 -15.42 1.52 2.99
C SER A 94 -14.45 0.91 1.98
N PHE A 95 -13.22 1.41 1.94
CA PHE A 95 -12.23 0.93 0.98
C PHE A 95 -11.75 -0.50 1.26
N ALA A 96 -11.69 -0.94 2.52
CA ALA A 96 -11.35 -2.34 2.83
C ALA A 96 -12.39 -3.29 2.21
N ALA A 97 -13.67 -2.92 2.28
CA ALA A 97 -14.75 -3.68 1.66
C ALA A 97 -14.70 -3.60 0.13
N ASP A 98 -14.59 -2.39 -0.42
CA ASP A 98 -14.64 -2.15 -1.87
C ASP A 98 -13.43 -2.76 -2.62
N LEU A 99 -12.23 -2.62 -2.04
CA LEU A 99 -10.99 -3.15 -2.62
C LEU A 99 -10.73 -4.61 -2.22
N ASN A 100 -11.52 -5.17 -1.30
CA ASN A 100 -11.32 -6.50 -0.73
C ASN A 100 -9.89 -6.70 -0.16
N VAL A 101 -9.45 -5.77 0.68
CA VAL A 101 -8.13 -5.79 1.35
C VAL A 101 -8.28 -5.54 2.85
N GLU A 102 -7.32 -5.99 3.65
CA GLU A 102 -7.39 -5.77 5.10
C GLU A 102 -7.27 -4.29 5.51
N GLU A 103 -8.09 -3.87 6.48
CA GLU A 103 -8.10 -2.50 7.02
C GLU A 103 -6.70 -2.02 7.44
N ASN A 104 -5.92 -2.88 8.09
CA ASN A 104 -4.58 -2.52 8.56
C ASN A 104 -3.60 -2.20 7.43
N LYS A 105 -3.80 -2.77 6.22
CA LYS A 105 -3.00 -2.44 5.04
C LYS A 105 -3.34 -1.03 4.53
N ILE A 106 -4.63 -0.66 4.54
CA ILE A 106 -5.07 0.71 4.20
C ILE A 106 -4.58 1.71 5.25
N ARG A 107 -4.75 1.42 6.55
CA ARG A 107 -4.22 2.25 7.65
C ARG A 107 -2.72 2.50 7.50
N LYS A 108 -1.96 1.46 7.13
CA LYS A 108 -0.52 1.56 6.87
C LYS A 108 -0.18 2.52 5.72
N VAL A 109 -0.95 2.52 4.63
CA VAL A 109 -0.82 3.50 3.53
C VAL A 109 -1.14 4.91 4.03
N LEU A 110 -2.23 5.06 4.79
CA LEU A 110 -2.68 6.35 5.33
C LEU A 110 -1.80 6.88 6.47
N ARG A 111 -0.88 6.05 6.99
CA ARG A 111 -0.03 6.31 8.16
C ARG A 111 -0.85 6.54 9.43
N MET A 112 -1.91 5.76 9.58
CA MET A 112 -2.76 5.68 10.77
C MET A 112 -2.27 4.56 11.69
N GLU A 113 -2.60 4.67 12.98
CA GLU A 113 -2.41 3.58 13.93
C GLU A 113 -3.23 2.34 13.51
N PRO A 114 -2.71 1.11 13.72
CA PRO A 114 -3.46 -0.11 13.44
C PRO A 114 -4.72 -0.17 14.30
N ALA A 115 -5.79 -0.78 13.78
CA ALA A 115 -6.97 -1.05 14.60
C ALA A 115 -6.55 -1.93 15.78
N ASN A 116 -7.02 -1.59 16.99
CA ASN A 116 -6.72 -2.27 18.25
C ASN A 116 -6.81 -3.80 18.07
N VAL A 117 -5.68 -4.46 17.89
CA VAL A 117 -5.63 -5.93 17.90
C VAL A 117 -5.82 -6.32 19.35
N PRO A 118 -6.89 -7.04 19.72
CA PRO A 118 -7.01 -7.52 21.09
C PRO A 118 -5.75 -8.31 21.41
N ALA A 119 -5.03 -7.88 22.45
CA ALA A 119 -3.85 -8.58 22.94
C ALA A 119 -4.28 -10.02 23.21
N ASN A 120 -3.78 -10.97 22.41
CA ASN A 120 -3.98 -12.39 22.68
C ASN A 120 -3.56 -12.64 24.12
N SER A 121 -4.52 -13.15 24.90
CA SER A 121 -4.34 -13.62 26.26
C SER A 121 -3.09 -14.48 26.34
N THR A 122 -2.06 -13.96 27.01
CA THR A 122 -0.92 -14.75 27.44
C THR A 122 -1.46 -15.93 28.24
N GLY A 123 -1.20 -17.14 27.75
CA GLY A 123 -1.50 -18.37 28.44
C GLY A 123 -0.99 -18.33 29.87
N SER A 124 -1.89 -18.60 30.79
CA SER A 124 -1.60 -18.81 32.20
C SER A 124 -0.90 -20.16 32.35
N ASP A 125 0.41 -20.21 32.09
CA ASP A 125 1.25 -21.33 32.57
C ASP A 125 1.57 -21.07 34.04
N ILE A 126 0.67 -21.52 34.91
CA ILE A 126 0.93 -21.68 36.34
C ILE A 126 1.67 -23.02 36.50
N ARG A 127 2.93 -22.95 36.92
CA ARG A 127 3.64 -24.04 37.58
C ARG A 127 3.30 -24.07 39.06
#